data_AF-A0A2H6H861-F1
#
_entry.id   AF-A0A2H6H861-F1
#
_cell.length_a   1.000
_cell.length_b   1.000
_cell.length_c   1.000
_cell.angle_alpha   90.00
_cell.angle_beta   90.00
_cell.angle_gamma   90.00
#
_symmetry.space_group_name_H-M   'P 1'
#
loop_
_entity.id
_entity.type
_entity.pdbx_description
1 polymer ?
#
loop_
_entity_poly.entity_id
_entity_poly.type
_entity_poly.pdbx_seq_one_letter_code
_entity_poly.pdbx_strand_id
1 'polypeptide(L)'
;MRSVSIASALLLVAVTVAPFETAAAQEDTTSGPYRSVTIVPDDGVTLSWAGRHYAGSLEVTSASDGLVLLDHVGVDDYLLGIQEVPFSWPEAALQAQAVAARTYLAWTLGRGRAGAGKTYGFDICASSACQVYGGLDQVASASGKRWKAAVESTSGELLLYGGRPALAMYSSTTGGRTRNYEDVYAGRSPIPYLRAVPSPGEQSAFAEWRYEVRGSVLEDVLESAGLVDGPLRDVEVTETEDGDGPWTVEIRSAGETIRLTATEFRGAMNRWGPKAHPEAFPAYRPDGGRYPQTVLSPTFDVDKQWHFPDSFRSGYIDVYAVYEFEGRGWGHMVGMSQYGAKAMAEAGSDYGQILSHYYSGLVPEPGDGILPETIAVGLDWKEKTLRISADGPVSVVVDGQTIAVDAIGSWGFAYGGGVMLIPPEGFGLPPTVGDVPEMITGTSGRSLLVSVTVTAPARVRLVVFRGAQVVAETPWKAREAGRVSLIWDGTVAGATAPPGPYRLMIEARNAEGSASVFLTAVLVG
;
A
#
# COMPACT_ATOMS: atom_id res chain seq x y z
N MET A 1 55.15 -48.91 67.03
CA MET A 1 55.17 -47.70 67.89
C MET A 1 55.75 -46.55 67.09
N ARG A 2 55.09 -45.39 67.17
CA ARG A 2 55.48 -44.05 66.67
C ARG A 2 55.26 -43.72 65.18
N SER A 3 54.05 -43.20 64.96
CA SER A 3 53.64 -42.11 64.06
C SER A 3 54.64 -40.94 63.98
N VAL A 4 54.71 -40.27 62.80
CA VAL A 4 54.48 -38.81 62.61
C VAL A 4 54.43 -38.48 61.09
N SER A 5 53.28 -37.91 60.69
CA SER A 5 52.99 -36.85 59.71
C SER A 5 53.77 -36.73 58.38
N ILE A 6 53.08 -36.98 57.26
CA ILE A 6 53.42 -36.43 55.95
C ILE A 6 52.37 -35.36 55.63
N ALA A 7 52.79 -34.09 55.71
CA ALA A 7 51.99 -32.96 55.26
C ALA A 7 51.86 -33.01 53.73
N SER A 8 50.62 -33.16 53.24
CA SER A 8 50.28 -32.96 51.84
C SER A 8 50.15 -31.46 51.58
N ALA A 9 51.12 -30.88 50.88
CA ALA A 9 51.02 -29.52 50.38
C ALA A 9 50.00 -29.49 49.23
N LEU A 10 48.82 -28.91 49.48
CA LEU A 10 47.91 -28.46 48.43
C LEU A 10 48.61 -27.35 47.64
N LEU A 11 48.90 -27.61 46.37
CA LEU A 11 49.28 -26.56 45.43
C LEU A 11 48.00 -25.80 45.04
N LEU A 12 47.72 -24.69 45.72
CA LEU A 12 46.74 -23.70 45.24
C LEU A 12 47.33 -23.05 43.98
N VAL A 13 46.84 -23.44 42.80
CA VAL A 13 46.99 -22.61 41.60
C VAL A 13 45.99 -21.47 41.75
N ALA A 14 46.47 -20.32 42.21
CA ALA A 14 45.74 -19.07 42.07
C ALA A 14 45.68 -18.75 40.57
N VAL A 15 44.55 -19.05 39.93
CA VAL A 15 44.24 -18.49 38.62
C VAL A 15 43.93 -17.02 38.87
N THR A 16 44.93 -16.17 38.72
CA THR A 16 44.73 -14.73 38.57
C THR A 16 43.90 -14.53 37.30
N VAL A 17 42.61 -14.26 37.48
CA VAL A 17 41.74 -13.76 36.42
C VAL A 17 42.33 -12.42 36.01
N ALA A 18 43.01 -12.39 34.86
CA ALA A 18 43.36 -11.13 34.23
C ALA A 18 42.06 -10.34 34.03
N PRO A 19 42.02 -9.04 34.34
CA PRO A 19 40.87 -8.24 34.00
C PRO A 19 40.66 -8.40 32.49
N PHE A 20 39.43 -8.77 32.11
CA PHE A 20 39.01 -8.72 30.72
C PHE A 20 39.42 -7.36 30.18
N GLU A 21 40.37 -7.36 29.24
CA GLU A 21 40.62 -6.19 28.41
C GLU A 21 39.26 -5.83 27.83
N THR A 22 38.82 -4.63 28.18
CA THR A 22 37.64 -3.98 27.63
C THR A 22 37.62 -4.25 26.14
N ALA A 23 36.57 -4.93 25.68
CA ALA A 23 36.26 -5.11 24.28
C ALA A 23 36.61 -3.81 23.55
N ALA A 24 37.48 -3.93 22.56
CA ALA A 24 37.69 -2.88 21.58
C ALA A 24 36.31 -2.35 21.20
N ALA A 25 36.13 -1.03 21.32
CA ALA A 25 34.89 -0.35 20.99
C ALA A 25 34.35 -0.92 19.69
N GLN A 26 33.23 -1.64 19.78
CA GLN A 26 32.39 -1.93 18.64
C GLN A 26 32.00 -0.55 18.12
N GLU A 27 32.59 -0.14 17.00
CA GLU A 27 32.20 1.09 16.32
C GLU A 27 30.68 1.12 16.23
N ASP A 28 30.10 2.26 16.59
CA ASP A 28 28.67 2.56 16.52
C ASP A 28 28.21 2.53 15.05
N THR A 29 28.18 1.32 14.49
CA THR A 29 27.80 0.98 13.11
C THR A 29 26.29 1.04 12.92
N THR A 30 25.58 1.61 13.89
CA THR A 30 24.13 1.84 13.88
C THR A 30 23.76 3.31 13.80
N SER A 31 24.68 4.26 14.00
CA SER A 31 24.38 5.68 13.82
C SER A 31 24.94 6.19 12.49
N GLY A 32 24.02 6.46 11.55
CA GLY A 32 24.33 6.99 10.22
C GLY A 32 24.93 8.42 10.24
N PRO A 33 24.87 9.17 9.11
CA PRO A 33 23.97 8.95 7.98
C PRO A 33 24.51 7.96 6.94
N TYR A 34 23.71 6.93 6.62
CA TYR A 34 23.93 6.00 5.50
C TYR A 34 23.31 6.53 4.22
N ARG A 35 23.74 6.01 3.07
CA ARG A 35 23.09 6.32 1.78
C ARG A 35 21.79 5.53 1.62
N SER A 36 21.81 4.28 2.06
CA SER A 36 20.73 3.31 1.91
C SER A 36 20.75 2.29 3.04
N VAL A 37 19.56 1.91 3.51
CA VAL A 37 19.38 0.75 4.40
C VAL A 37 18.24 -0.09 3.86
N THR A 38 18.48 -1.37 3.60
CA THR A 38 17.49 -2.33 3.12
C THR A 38 17.20 -3.36 4.19
N ILE A 39 15.91 -3.56 4.47
CA ILE A 39 15.40 -4.68 5.24
C ILE A 39 15.00 -5.77 4.24
N VAL A 40 15.69 -6.90 4.29
CA VAL A 40 15.46 -8.04 3.39
C VAL A 40 14.77 -9.15 4.19
N PRO A 41 13.52 -9.52 3.86
CA PRO A 41 12.83 -10.61 4.55
C PRO A 41 13.44 -11.96 4.15
N ASP A 42 13.47 -12.90 5.10
CA ASP A 42 13.71 -14.31 4.76
C ASP A 42 12.55 -14.90 3.93
N ASP A 43 12.75 -16.06 3.30
CA ASP A 43 11.72 -16.73 2.52
C ASP A 43 10.42 -16.94 3.32
N GLY A 44 9.31 -16.42 2.78
CA GLY A 44 7.98 -16.53 3.40
C GLY A 44 7.72 -15.55 4.55
N VAL A 45 8.66 -14.65 4.85
CA VAL A 45 8.48 -13.52 5.78
C VAL A 45 7.89 -12.33 5.02
N THR A 46 6.99 -11.59 5.67
CA THR A 46 6.48 -10.34 5.14
C THR A 46 6.98 -9.15 5.96
N LEU A 47 7.29 -8.07 5.26
CA LEU A 47 7.57 -6.78 5.88
C LEU A 47 6.30 -5.97 5.97
N SER A 48 6.17 -5.16 7.01
CA SER A 48 5.04 -4.27 7.20
C SER A 48 5.45 -2.83 7.43
N TRP A 49 4.69 -1.93 6.80
CA TRP A 49 4.80 -0.49 6.95
C TRP A 49 3.41 0.13 6.79
N ALA A 50 3.10 1.14 7.61
CA ALA A 50 1.81 1.83 7.61
C ALA A 50 0.57 0.90 7.62
N GLY A 51 0.69 -0.27 8.27
CA GLY A 51 -0.38 -1.25 8.38
C GLY A 51 -0.60 -2.14 7.15
N ARG A 52 0.30 -2.11 6.16
CA ARG A 52 0.28 -2.95 4.95
C ARG A 52 1.44 -3.94 4.94
N HIS A 53 1.26 -5.10 4.30
CA HIS A 53 2.31 -6.12 4.15
C HIS A 53 2.88 -6.18 2.73
N TYR A 54 4.19 -6.41 2.64
CA TYR A 54 4.98 -6.44 1.42
C TYR A 54 5.85 -7.72 1.44
N ALA A 55 5.96 -8.38 0.28
CA ALA A 55 6.85 -9.55 0.12
C ALA A 55 8.25 -9.17 -0.35
N GLY A 56 8.41 -7.99 -0.95
CA GLY A 56 9.72 -7.49 -1.39
C GLY A 56 10.60 -7.03 -0.23
N SER A 57 11.83 -6.65 -0.55
CA SER A 57 12.70 -5.97 0.41
C SER A 57 12.35 -4.48 0.46
N LEU A 58 12.34 -3.92 1.68
CA LEU A 58 12.06 -2.50 1.86
C LEU A 58 13.37 -1.74 2.02
N GLU A 59 13.68 -0.88 1.05
CA GLU A 59 14.84 0.00 1.08
C GLU A 59 14.43 1.41 1.52
N VAL A 60 15.16 1.95 2.49
CA VAL A 60 15.09 3.35 2.89
C VAL A 60 16.32 4.06 2.34
N THR A 61 16.07 5.09 1.53
CA THR A 61 17.10 6.03 1.05
C THR A 61 16.77 7.45 1.52
N SER A 62 17.57 8.43 1.12
CA SER A 62 17.33 9.83 1.44
C SER A 62 17.46 10.74 0.21
N ALA A 63 16.56 11.72 0.13
CA ALA A 63 16.65 12.87 -0.77
C ALA A 63 16.87 14.16 0.05
N SER A 64 17.02 15.30 -0.62
CA SER A 64 17.27 16.60 0.04
C SER A 64 16.17 17.03 1.03
N ASP A 65 14.95 16.54 0.84
CA ASP A 65 13.74 16.93 1.57
C ASP A 65 13.20 15.84 2.51
N GLY A 66 13.83 14.66 2.61
CA GLY A 66 13.47 13.61 3.57
C GLY A 66 13.89 12.20 3.15
N LEU A 67 13.40 11.21 3.88
CA LEU A 67 13.53 9.79 3.55
C LEU A 67 12.65 9.43 2.34
N VAL A 68 13.07 8.39 1.64
CA VAL A 68 12.31 7.73 0.57
C VAL A 68 12.21 6.25 0.91
N LEU A 69 11.00 5.70 0.87
CA LEU A 69 10.74 4.29 1.10
C LEU A 69 10.42 3.60 -0.23
N LEU A 70 11.19 2.57 -0.54
CA LEU A 70 11.09 1.77 -1.75
C LEU A 70 10.75 0.32 -1.40
N ASP A 71 9.88 -0.29 -2.19
CA ASP A 71 9.66 -1.73 -2.20
C ASP A 71 10.33 -2.33 -3.43
N HIS A 72 11.33 -3.17 -3.22
CA HIS A 72 12.01 -3.94 -4.27
C HIS A 72 11.35 -5.30 -4.38
N VAL A 73 10.56 -5.47 -5.43
CA VAL A 73 9.61 -6.57 -5.54
C VAL A 73 9.65 -7.18 -6.93
N GLY A 74 9.39 -8.49 -7.01
CA GLY A 74 9.22 -9.19 -8.28
C GLY A 74 8.00 -8.68 -9.05
N VAL A 75 8.01 -8.73 -10.38
CA VAL A 75 6.92 -8.13 -11.17
C VAL A 75 5.56 -8.78 -10.90
N ASP A 76 5.47 -10.10 -10.78
CA ASP A 76 4.20 -10.75 -10.48
C ASP A 76 3.74 -10.48 -9.03
N ASP A 77 4.66 -10.39 -8.06
CA ASP A 77 4.33 -9.99 -6.69
C ASP A 77 3.85 -8.53 -6.60
N TYR A 78 4.42 -7.65 -7.41
CA TYR A 78 3.93 -6.28 -7.58
C TYR A 78 2.48 -6.28 -8.08
N LEU A 79 2.18 -7.10 -9.09
CA LEU A 79 0.82 -7.22 -9.61
C LEU A 79 -0.15 -7.83 -8.60
N LEU A 80 0.28 -8.78 -7.78
CA LEU A 80 -0.52 -9.27 -6.67
C LEU A 80 -0.93 -8.13 -5.72
N GLY A 81 -0.06 -7.13 -5.51
CA GLY A 81 -0.37 -5.96 -4.69
C GLY A 81 -1.17 -4.85 -5.37
N ILE A 82 -1.53 -4.97 -6.65
CA ILE A 82 -2.39 -4.01 -7.35
C ILE A 82 -3.83 -4.11 -6.85
N GLN A 83 -4.43 -2.97 -6.47
CA GLN A 83 -5.76 -2.88 -5.86
C GLN A 83 -6.67 -1.91 -6.66
N GLU A 84 -6.66 -2.06 -7.98
CA GLU A 84 -7.40 -1.20 -8.91
C GLU A 84 -8.87 -1.57 -9.06
N VAL A 85 -9.19 -2.87 -8.93
CA VAL A 85 -10.55 -3.40 -9.08
C VAL A 85 -10.90 -4.34 -7.93
N PRO A 86 -12.19 -4.47 -7.56
CA PRO A 86 -12.62 -5.47 -6.59
C PRO A 86 -12.29 -6.90 -7.04
N PHE A 87 -11.60 -7.66 -6.20
CA PHE A 87 -11.19 -9.05 -6.50
C PHE A 87 -12.36 -10.04 -6.59
N SER A 88 -13.59 -9.60 -6.29
CA SER A 88 -14.81 -10.38 -6.48
C SER A 88 -15.36 -10.32 -7.92
N TRP A 89 -14.78 -9.50 -8.79
CA TRP A 89 -15.21 -9.36 -10.18
C TRP A 89 -14.98 -10.64 -11.01
N PRO A 90 -15.64 -10.77 -12.18
CA PRO A 90 -15.45 -11.91 -13.07
C PRO A 90 -13.99 -12.12 -13.45
N GLU A 91 -13.61 -13.39 -13.67
CA GLU A 91 -12.23 -13.79 -13.95
C GLU A 91 -11.62 -13.07 -15.16
N ALA A 92 -12.34 -13.01 -16.29
CA ALA A 92 -11.87 -12.33 -17.49
C ALA A 92 -11.59 -10.83 -17.27
N ALA A 93 -12.36 -10.16 -16.40
CA ALA A 93 -12.12 -8.76 -16.06
C ALA A 93 -10.85 -8.61 -15.18
N LEU A 94 -10.61 -9.54 -14.26
CA LEU A 94 -9.38 -9.56 -13.45
C LEU A 94 -8.15 -9.84 -14.31
N GLN A 95 -8.24 -10.78 -15.26
CA GLN A 95 -7.17 -11.09 -16.21
C GLN A 95 -6.86 -9.89 -17.11
N ALA A 96 -7.89 -9.22 -17.65
CA ALA A 96 -7.70 -8.01 -18.45
C ALA A 96 -7.02 -6.89 -17.63
N GLN A 97 -7.43 -6.69 -16.37
CA GLN A 97 -6.78 -5.72 -15.48
C GLN A 97 -5.31 -6.09 -15.20
N ALA A 98 -4.99 -7.37 -14.97
CA ALA A 98 -3.63 -7.82 -14.72
C ALA A 98 -2.71 -7.56 -15.93
N VAL A 99 -3.15 -7.91 -17.15
CA VAL A 99 -2.39 -7.65 -18.39
C VAL A 99 -2.23 -6.14 -18.64
N ALA A 100 -3.29 -5.34 -18.47
CA ALA A 100 -3.21 -3.90 -18.63
C ALA A 100 -2.23 -3.26 -17.61
N ALA A 101 -2.30 -3.64 -16.34
CA ALA A 101 -1.41 -3.18 -15.28
C ALA A 101 0.06 -3.54 -15.54
N ARG A 102 0.32 -4.80 -15.96
CA ARG A 102 1.65 -5.28 -16.34
C ARG A 102 2.20 -4.53 -17.56
N THR A 103 1.36 -4.28 -18.54
CA THR A 103 1.73 -3.53 -19.74
C THR A 103 2.02 -2.06 -19.42
N TYR A 104 1.21 -1.43 -18.56
CA TYR A 104 1.46 -0.07 -18.09
C TYR A 104 2.79 0.04 -17.34
N LEU A 105 3.10 -0.94 -16.48
CA LEU A 105 4.41 -1.06 -15.83
C LEU A 105 5.52 -1.14 -16.89
N ALA A 106 5.44 -2.08 -17.83
CA ALA A 106 6.46 -2.26 -18.88
C ALA A 106 6.67 -0.99 -19.70
N TRP A 107 5.59 -0.30 -20.09
CA TRP A 107 5.67 1.00 -20.77
C TRP A 107 6.34 2.06 -19.89
N THR A 108 6.02 2.10 -18.59
CA THR A 108 6.59 3.04 -17.61
C THR A 108 8.10 2.82 -17.43
N LEU A 109 8.56 1.58 -17.39
CA LEU A 109 9.99 1.26 -17.33
C LEU A 109 10.70 1.66 -18.63
N GLY A 110 10.10 1.35 -19.79
CA GLY A 110 10.71 1.58 -21.10
C GLY A 110 10.97 3.06 -21.44
N ARG A 111 10.22 3.98 -20.83
CA ARG A 111 10.43 5.45 -20.96
C ARG A 111 11.46 6.01 -19.96
N GLY A 112 11.90 5.21 -19.01
CA GLY A 112 12.74 5.63 -17.89
C GLY A 112 12.01 6.52 -16.87
N ARG A 113 12.68 6.73 -15.74
CA ARG A 113 12.14 7.49 -14.60
C ARG A 113 11.83 8.94 -14.99
N ALA A 114 10.66 9.42 -14.57
CA ALA A 114 10.19 10.79 -14.77
C ALA A 114 9.56 11.34 -13.50
N GLY A 115 9.40 12.67 -13.42
CA GLY A 115 8.74 13.33 -12.28
C GLY A 115 9.33 12.91 -10.94
N ALA A 116 8.46 12.51 -10.01
CA ALA A 116 8.84 12.03 -8.69
C ALA A 116 9.79 10.82 -8.75
N GLY A 117 9.59 9.87 -9.67
CA GLY A 117 10.48 8.71 -9.80
C GLY A 117 11.91 9.10 -10.19
N LYS A 118 12.08 10.14 -11.00
CA LYS A 118 13.41 10.68 -11.33
C LYS A 118 14.05 11.38 -10.12
N THR A 119 13.26 12.13 -9.35
CA THR A 119 13.74 12.88 -8.19
C THR A 119 14.10 11.95 -7.01
N TYR A 120 13.29 10.92 -6.77
CA TYR A 120 13.36 10.07 -5.57
C TYR A 120 13.90 8.67 -5.86
N GLY A 121 14.22 8.33 -7.10
CA GLY A 121 14.96 7.11 -7.43
C GLY A 121 14.13 5.84 -7.48
N PHE A 122 12.85 5.92 -7.88
CA PHE A 122 11.97 4.75 -8.06
C PHE A 122 11.45 4.65 -9.49
N ASP A 123 11.00 3.45 -9.87
CA ASP A 123 10.54 3.14 -11.22
C ASP A 123 9.05 3.49 -11.41
N ILE A 124 8.24 3.17 -10.41
CA ILE A 124 6.80 3.48 -10.39
C ILE A 124 6.34 3.82 -8.96
N CYS A 125 5.32 4.67 -8.82
CA CYS A 125 4.77 5.05 -7.52
C CYS A 125 3.60 4.14 -7.10
N ALA A 126 3.34 4.03 -5.79
CA ALA A 126 2.28 3.19 -5.25
C ALA A 126 0.87 3.81 -5.25
N SER A 127 0.73 5.05 -5.72
CA SER A 127 -0.53 5.81 -5.69
C SER A 127 -1.26 5.81 -7.03
N SER A 128 -2.50 6.32 -7.03
CA SER A 128 -3.31 6.51 -8.24
C SER A 128 -2.71 7.47 -9.28
N ALA A 129 -1.61 8.16 -8.96
CA ALA A 129 -0.82 8.88 -9.95
C ALA A 129 -0.09 7.92 -10.93
N CYS A 130 0.15 6.68 -10.51
CA CYS A 130 0.69 5.60 -11.32
C CYS A 130 -0.31 4.44 -11.38
N GLN A 131 -0.27 3.55 -10.39
CA GLN A 131 -1.21 2.46 -10.19
C GLN A 131 -1.38 2.25 -8.68
N VAL A 132 -2.59 1.92 -8.21
CA VAL A 132 -2.84 1.72 -6.78
C VAL A 132 -2.18 0.41 -6.32
N TYR A 133 -1.03 0.54 -5.67
CA TYR A 133 -0.27 -0.57 -5.08
C TYR A 133 -0.44 -0.55 -3.55
N GLY A 134 -1.13 -1.55 -3.02
CA GLY A 134 -1.48 -1.63 -1.60
C GLY A 134 -0.82 -2.78 -0.85
N GLY A 135 0.14 -3.47 -1.46
CA GLY A 135 0.75 -4.66 -0.89
C GLY A 135 -0.20 -5.87 -0.86
N LEU A 136 0.16 -6.90 -0.09
CA LEU A 136 -0.41 -8.24 -0.20
C LEU A 136 -1.67 -8.50 0.66
N ASP A 137 -2.09 -7.55 1.49
CA ASP A 137 -3.17 -7.76 2.46
C ASP A 137 -4.49 -8.24 1.84
N GLN A 138 -4.86 -7.67 0.69
CA GLN A 138 -6.08 -8.04 -0.03
C GLN A 138 -5.98 -9.43 -0.68
N VAL A 139 -4.77 -9.90 -0.99
CA VAL A 139 -4.51 -11.19 -1.64
C VAL A 139 -4.79 -12.35 -0.69
N ALA A 140 -4.59 -12.16 0.61
CA ALA A 140 -4.90 -13.14 1.64
C ALA A 140 -6.41 -13.39 1.84
N SER A 141 -7.27 -12.55 1.26
CA SER A 141 -8.72 -12.68 1.36
C SER A 141 -9.29 -13.83 0.51
N ALA A 142 -10.56 -14.21 0.75
CA ALA A 142 -11.24 -15.21 -0.06
C ALA A 142 -11.33 -14.81 -1.55
N SER A 143 -11.61 -13.54 -1.82
CA SER A 143 -11.61 -12.97 -3.17
C SER A 143 -10.20 -12.82 -3.74
N GLY A 144 -9.19 -12.60 -2.89
CA GLY A 144 -7.78 -12.49 -3.26
C GLY A 144 -7.24 -13.72 -4.01
N LYS A 145 -7.78 -14.91 -3.75
CA LYS A 145 -7.47 -16.13 -4.53
C LYS A 145 -7.80 -15.99 -6.02
N ARG A 146 -8.87 -15.27 -6.36
CA ARG A 146 -9.29 -15.04 -7.76
C ARG A 146 -8.35 -14.05 -8.44
N TRP A 147 -7.96 -12.99 -7.74
CA TRP A 147 -6.95 -12.05 -8.23
C TRP A 147 -5.61 -12.75 -8.47
N LYS A 148 -5.14 -13.54 -7.48
CA LYS A 148 -3.92 -14.33 -7.61
C LYS A 148 -3.96 -15.25 -8.83
N ALA A 149 -5.05 -16.00 -9.02
CA ALA A 149 -5.20 -16.87 -10.19
C ALA A 149 -5.22 -16.09 -11.52
N ALA A 150 -5.79 -14.89 -11.56
CA ALA A 150 -5.77 -14.03 -12.75
C ALA A 150 -4.36 -13.51 -13.08
N VAL A 151 -3.59 -13.09 -12.07
CA VAL A 151 -2.19 -12.67 -12.24
C VAL A 151 -1.33 -13.85 -12.72
N GLU A 152 -1.45 -15.02 -12.08
CA GLU A 152 -0.69 -16.23 -12.42
C GLU A 152 -1.04 -16.77 -13.82
N SER A 153 -2.32 -16.82 -14.19
CA SER A 153 -2.76 -17.33 -15.50
C SER A 153 -2.40 -16.43 -16.68
N THR A 154 -2.07 -15.16 -16.42
CA THR A 154 -1.64 -14.18 -17.43
C THR A 154 -0.17 -13.78 -17.26
N SER A 155 0.62 -14.54 -16.50
CA SER A 155 2.02 -14.23 -16.22
C SER A 155 2.81 -14.08 -17.53
N GLY A 156 3.60 -13.01 -17.62
CA GLY A 156 4.40 -12.68 -18.81
C GLY A 156 3.61 -12.08 -19.99
N GLU A 157 2.28 -12.05 -19.98
CA GLU A 157 1.49 -11.48 -21.07
C GLU A 157 1.42 -9.95 -21.01
N LEU A 158 1.62 -9.30 -22.17
CA LEU A 158 1.57 -7.86 -22.39
C LEU A 158 0.73 -7.52 -23.61
N LEU A 159 0.31 -6.26 -23.74
CA LEU A 159 -0.12 -5.69 -25.03
C LEU A 159 1.07 -4.98 -25.68
N LEU A 160 1.50 -5.42 -26.86
CA LEU A 160 2.55 -4.73 -27.61
C LEU A 160 1.97 -4.03 -28.85
N TYR A 161 2.56 -2.90 -29.19
CA TYR A 161 2.31 -2.19 -30.44
C TYR A 161 3.63 -1.91 -31.14
N GLY A 162 3.82 -2.49 -32.33
CA GLY A 162 5.09 -2.41 -33.05
C GLY A 162 6.26 -3.05 -32.27
N GLY A 163 5.99 -4.14 -31.54
CA GLY A 163 6.99 -4.87 -30.74
C GLY A 163 7.46 -4.16 -29.47
N ARG A 164 6.75 -3.11 -29.03
CA ARG A 164 7.03 -2.38 -27.78
C ARG A 164 5.79 -2.39 -26.89
N PRO A 165 5.95 -2.36 -25.55
CA PRO A 165 4.81 -2.25 -24.64
C PRO A 165 3.91 -1.07 -25.01
N ALA A 166 2.62 -1.35 -25.16
CA ALA A 166 1.61 -0.33 -25.41
C ALA A 166 1.40 0.52 -24.14
N LEU A 167 1.01 1.78 -24.31
CA LEU A 167 0.51 2.58 -23.19
C LEU A 167 -0.89 2.06 -22.79
N ALA A 168 -0.95 1.12 -21.85
CA ALA A 168 -2.20 0.49 -21.41
C ALA A 168 -2.92 1.30 -20.31
N MET A 169 -3.49 2.44 -20.69
CA MET A 169 -4.25 3.31 -19.78
C MET A 169 -5.59 2.67 -19.41
N TYR A 170 -6.07 2.89 -18.19
CA TYR A 170 -7.38 2.43 -17.74
C TYR A 170 -7.98 3.37 -16.69
N SER A 171 -9.31 3.40 -16.59
CA SER A 171 -10.04 4.24 -15.63
C SER A 171 -11.27 3.52 -15.09
N SER A 172 -11.83 4.00 -13.98
CA SER A 172 -12.92 3.31 -13.28
C SER A 172 -14.13 3.06 -14.17
N THR A 173 -14.76 4.12 -14.65
CA THR A 173 -15.97 4.04 -15.47
C THR A 173 -15.96 5.19 -16.45
N THR A 174 -16.53 4.96 -17.63
CA THR A 174 -16.55 5.94 -18.71
C THR A 174 -17.92 6.56 -18.95
N GLY A 175 -18.95 6.11 -18.22
CA GLY A 175 -20.32 6.59 -18.44
C GLY A 175 -20.83 6.31 -19.85
N GLY A 176 -20.33 5.25 -20.50
CA GLY A 176 -20.83 4.74 -21.78
C GLY A 176 -19.86 4.79 -22.96
N ARG A 177 -18.77 5.58 -22.89
CA ARG A 177 -17.81 5.71 -24.00
C ARG A 177 -16.46 6.26 -23.54
N THR A 178 -15.36 5.68 -24.04
CA THR A 178 -13.99 6.18 -23.80
C THR A 178 -13.68 7.40 -24.67
N ARG A 179 -12.63 8.16 -24.34
CA ARG A 179 -12.12 9.33 -25.09
C ARG A 179 -10.81 8.98 -25.80
N ASN A 180 -10.49 9.67 -26.89
CA ASN A 180 -9.15 9.53 -27.49
C ASN A 180 -8.09 10.11 -26.55
N TYR A 181 -6.86 9.60 -26.68
CA TYR A 181 -5.74 10.05 -25.89
C TYR A 181 -5.47 11.57 -26.00
N GLU A 182 -5.39 12.08 -27.22
CA GLU A 182 -5.09 13.50 -27.50
C GLU A 182 -6.19 14.47 -27.05
N ASP A 183 -7.43 13.98 -26.93
CA ASP A 183 -8.58 14.78 -26.49
C ASP A 183 -8.61 14.97 -24.97
N VAL A 184 -7.87 14.14 -24.22
CA VAL A 184 -7.75 14.27 -22.76
C VAL A 184 -6.40 14.88 -22.38
N TYR A 185 -5.35 14.52 -23.13
CA TYR A 185 -4.00 15.01 -22.96
C TYR A 185 -3.66 15.99 -24.09
N ALA A 186 -4.20 17.21 -23.98
CA ALA A 186 -4.07 18.25 -24.99
C ALA A 186 -2.61 18.50 -25.41
N GLY A 187 -2.41 18.71 -26.72
CA GLY A 187 -1.09 18.93 -27.32
C GLY A 187 -0.24 17.66 -27.49
N ARG A 188 -0.78 16.47 -27.16
CA ARG A 188 -0.13 15.19 -27.47
C ARG A 188 -0.56 14.65 -28.82
N SER A 189 0.31 13.87 -29.44
CA SER A 189 0.00 13.18 -30.71
C SER A 189 -0.98 12.02 -30.48
N PRO A 190 -1.86 11.74 -31.45
CA PRO A 190 -2.75 10.59 -31.40
C PRO A 190 -1.99 9.27 -31.22
N ILE A 191 -2.52 8.39 -30.38
CA ILE A 191 -2.00 7.03 -30.18
C ILE A 191 -2.96 6.04 -30.87
N PRO A 192 -2.52 5.28 -31.89
CA PRO A 192 -3.41 4.47 -32.74
C PRO A 192 -4.28 3.45 -32.00
N TYR A 193 -3.82 2.95 -30.86
CA TYR A 193 -4.54 1.97 -30.04
C TYR A 193 -5.31 2.57 -28.86
N LEU A 194 -5.21 3.89 -28.61
CA LEU A 194 -5.99 4.58 -27.57
C LEU A 194 -7.04 5.48 -28.21
N ARG A 195 -8.03 4.83 -28.82
CA ARG A 195 -9.16 5.47 -29.50
C ARG A 195 -10.44 5.37 -28.68
N ALA A 196 -11.33 6.32 -28.90
CA ALA A 196 -12.64 6.37 -28.31
C ALA A 196 -13.54 5.24 -28.82
N VAL A 197 -13.94 4.34 -27.93
CA VAL A 197 -14.78 3.17 -28.20
C VAL A 197 -16.02 3.16 -27.29
N PRO A 198 -17.15 2.60 -27.74
CA PRO A 198 -18.32 2.40 -26.88
C PRO A 198 -17.98 1.53 -25.67
N SER A 199 -18.60 1.78 -24.53
CA SER A 199 -18.45 0.99 -23.30
C SER A 199 -19.81 0.83 -22.61
N PRO A 200 -20.75 0.08 -23.23
CA PRO A 200 -22.11 -0.05 -22.73
C PRO A 200 -22.18 -0.99 -21.51
N GLY A 201 -23.26 -0.86 -20.73
CA GLY A 201 -23.57 -1.81 -19.65
C GLY A 201 -22.78 -1.61 -18.34
N GLU A 202 -22.06 -0.50 -18.21
CA GLU A 202 -21.32 -0.17 -16.99
C GLU A 202 -22.24 0.05 -15.79
N GLN A 203 -22.18 -0.84 -14.80
CA GLN A 203 -22.94 -0.72 -13.56
C GLN A 203 -22.08 -0.08 -12.46
N SER A 204 -21.83 1.21 -12.58
CA SER A 204 -21.08 2.01 -11.61
C SER A 204 -21.94 3.10 -10.99
N ALA A 205 -21.79 3.33 -9.68
CA ALA A 205 -22.37 4.49 -9.00
C ALA A 205 -21.78 5.83 -9.45
N PHE A 206 -20.76 5.80 -10.30
CA PHE A 206 -20.07 6.97 -10.86
C PHE A 206 -20.18 7.04 -12.39
N ALA A 207 -20.99 6.17 -13.01
CA ALA A 207 -21.22 6.20 -14.46
C ALA A 207 -21.85 7.53 -14.88
N GLU A 208 -22.73 8.06 -14.04
CA GLU A 208 -23.28 9.40 -14.10
C GLU A 208 -23.10 10.04 -12.72
N TRP A 209 -22.83 11.34 -12.70
CA TRP A 209 -22.71 12.11 -11.48
C TRP A 209 -23.26 13.51 -11.68
N ARG A 210 -23.88 14.05 -10.64
CA ARG A 210 -24.31 15.45 -10.61
C ARG A 210 -24.19 16.05 -9.22
N TYR A 211 -24.01 17.36 -9.17
CA TYR A 211 -24.14 18.16 -7.96
C TYR A 211 -24.39 19.63 -8.30
N GLU A 212 -24.98 20.35 -7.36
CA GLU A 212 -25.17 21.80 -7.44
C GLU A 212 -24.19 22.52 -6.51
N VAL A 213 -23.73 23.69 -6.93
CA VAL A 213 -22.91 24.58 -6.09
C VAL A 213 -23.37 26.03 -6.23
N ARG A 214 -23.41 26.76 -5.11
CA ARG A 214 -23.68 28.20 -5.16
C ARG A 214 -22.59 28.93 -5.95
N GLY A 215 -22.99 29.91 -6.75
CA GLY A 215 -22.07 30.69 -7.57
C GLY A 215 -20.95 31.36 -6.79
N SER A 216 -21.23 31.83 -5.57
CA SER A 216 -20.21 32.39 -4.67
C SER A 216 -19.16 31.35 -4.25
N VAL A 217 -19.59 30.10 -3.97
CA VAL A 217 -18.67 29.02 -3.61
C VAL A 217 -17.81 28.62 -4.81
N LEU A 218 -18.39 28.59 -6.02
CA LEU A 218 -17.61 28.34 -7.23
C LEU A 218 -16.61 29.49 -7.50
N GLU A 219 -17.03 30.74 -7.33
CA GLU A 219 -16.18 31.93 -7.46
C GLU A 219 -14.97 31.86 -6.52
N ASP A 220 -15.19 31.60 -5.22
CA ASP A 220 -14.12 31.48 -4.22
C ASP A 220 -13.08 30.40 -4.58
N VAL A 221 -13.54 29.25 -5.13
CA VAL A 221 -12.65 28.18 -5.60
C VAL A 221 -11.84 28.62 -6.82
N LEU A 222 -12.49 29.27 -7.78
CA LEU A 222 -11.84 29.74 -9.01
C LEU A 222 -10.85 30.89 -8.70
N GLU A 223 -11.17 31.77 -7.77
CA GLU A 223 -10.27 32.84 -7.31
C GLU A 223 -9.05 32.24 -6.60
N SER A 224 -9.27 31.25 -5.71
CA SER A 224 -8.19 30.49 -5.07
C SER A 224 -7.29 29.76 -6.07
N ALA A 225 -7.85 29.38 -7.22
CA ALA A 225 -7.11 28.78 -8.32
C ALA A 225 -6.42 29.80 -9.25
N GLY A 226 -6.69 31.10 -9.09
CA GLY A 226 -6.22 32.16 -9.98
C GLY A 226 -6.86 32.12 -11.38
N LEU A 227 -8.11 31.66 -11.46
CA LEU A 227 -8.87 31.47 -12.70
C LEU A 227 -9.98 32.52 -12.92
N VAL A 228 -10.15 33.45 -11.98
CA VAL A 228 -11.02 34.61 -12.12
C VAL A 228 -10.40 35.83 -11.45
N ASP A 229 -10.59 37.00 -12.07
CA ASP A 229 -10.41 38.31 -11.46
C ASP A 229 -11.79 39.01 -11.35
N GLY A 230 -12.27 39.16 -10.13
CA GLY A 230 -13.57 39.73 -9.80
C GLY A 230 -14.78 38.81 -10.04
N PRO A 231 -16.01 39.35 -9.95
CA PRO A 231 -17.23 38.54 -9.89
C PRO A 231 -17.41 37.59 -11.08
N LEU A 232 -17.70 36.32 -10.77
CA LEU A 232 -17.98 35.27 -11.73
C LEU A 232 -19.28 35.58 -12.48
N ARG A 233 -19.17 35.65 -13.80
CA ARG A 233 -20.31 35.91 -14.69
C ARG A 233 -20.85 34.61 -15.26
N ASP A 234 -19.98 33.72 -15.69
CA ASP A 234 -20.41 32.49 -16.35
C ASP A 234 -19.33 31.41 -16.37
N VAL A 235 -19.76 30.16 -16.54
CA VAL A 235 -18.92 29.01 -16.83
C VAL A 235 -19.62 28.19 -17.89
N GLU A 236 -19.06 28.11 -19.09
CA GLU A 236 -19.62 27.34 -20.19
C GLU A 236 -18.66 26.22 -20.59
N VAL A 237 -19.21 25.02 -20.84
CA VAL A 237 -18.45 23.90 -21.39
C VAL A 237 -18.77 23.75 -22.87
N THR A 238 -17.75 23.49 -23.68
CA THR A 238 -17.90 23.12 -25.08
C THR A 238 -17.41 21.70 -25.28
N GLU A 239 -18.34 20.79 -25.58
CA GLU A 239 -18.05 19.43 -26.04
C GLU A 239 -17.46 19.48 -27.46
N THR A 240 -16.43 18.67 -27.68
CA THR A 240 -15.81 18.44 -28.99
C THR A 240 -15.93 16.97 -29.35
N GLU A 241 -16.17 16.70 -30.65
CA GLU A 241 -16.16 15.35 -31.19
C GLU A 241 -14.81 14.67 -30.94
N ASP A 242 -14.83 13.35 -30.78
CA ASP A 242 -13.63 12.58 -30.51
C ASP A 242 -12.65 12.66 -31.70
N GLY A 243 -11.48 13.25 -31.47
CA GLY A 243 -10.41 13.45 -32.45
C GLY A 243 -10.27 14.90 -32.88
N ASP A 244 -11.22 15.75 -32.50
CA ASP A 244 -11.21 17.19 -32.77
C ASP A 244 -10.65 18.00 -31.59
N GLY A 245 -10.04 17.33 -30.61
CA GLY A 245 -9.35 17.94 -29.48
C GLY A 245 -10.14 17.89 -28.17
N PRO A 246 -9.65 18.57 -27.12
CA PRO A 246 -10.24 18.49 -25.79
C PRO A 246 -11.54 19.27 -25.68
N TRP A 247 -12.43 18.81 -24.82
CA TRP A 247 -13.52 19.65 -24.31
C TRP A 247 -12.91 20.86 -23.62
N THR A 248 -13.54 22.01 -23.78
CA THR A 248 -13.02 23.26 -23.23
C THR A 248 -14.00 23.89 -22.27
N VAL A 249 -13.49 24.54 -21.24
CA VAL A 249 -14.25 25.32 -20.27
C VAL A 249 -13.89 26.79 -20.46
N GLU A 250 -14.89 27.63 -20.70
CA GLU A 250 -14.75 29.08 -20.75
C GLU A 250 -15.32 29.68 -19.47
N ILE A 251 -14.46 30.36 -18.70
CA ILE A 251 -14.81 31.03 -17.46
C ILE A 251 -14.83 32.52 -17.74
N ARG A 252 -15.98 33.17 -17.54
CA ARG A 252 -16.13 34.62 -17.71
C ARG A 252 -16.25 35.26 -16.33
N SER A 253 -15.38 36.22 -16.03
CA SER A 253 -15.49 37.09 -14.85
C SER A 253 -15.69 38.55 -15.28
N ALA A 254 -15.82 39.46 -14.32
CA ALA A 254 -15.87 40.89 -14.62
C ALA A 254 -14.56 41.43 -15.20
N GLY A 255 -13.41 40.87 -14.78
CA GLY A 255 -12.08 41.31 -15.19
C GLY A 255 -11.55 40.64 -16.45
N GLU A 256 -11.93 39.37 -16.71
CA GLU A 256 -11.34 38.60 -17.82
C GLU A 256 -12.24 37.45 -18.32
N THR A 257 -11.78 36.79 -19.38
CA THR A 257 -12.30 35.51 -19.85
C THR A 257 -11.14 34.54 -20.02
N ILE A 258 -11.17 33.43 -19.30
CA ILE A 258 -10.15 32.39 -19.33
C ILE A 258 -10.73 31.16 -20.01
N ARG A 259 -9.96 30.57 -20.94
CA ARG A 259 -10.30 29.31 -21.59
C ARG A 259 -9.32 28.22 -21.15
N LEU A 260 -9.85 27.10 -20.68
CA LEU A 260 -9.10 25.93 -20.24
C LEU A 260 -9.60 24.70 -20.99
N THR A 261 -8.83 23.62 -20.95
CA THR A 261 -9.35 22.27 -21.20
C THR A 261 -10.17 21.80 -20.00
N ALA A 262 -11.13 20.88 -20.22
CA ALA A 262 -11.90 20.25 -19.15
C ALA A 262 -10.99 19.50 -18.15
N THR A 263 -9.87 18.95 -18.62
CA THR A 263 -8.85 18.31 -17.75
C THR A 263 -8.18 19.32 -16.81
N GLU A 264 -7.82 20.51 -17.31
CA GLU A 264 -7.23 21.58 -16.49
C GLU A 264 -8.23 22.12 -15.47
N PHE A 265 -9.48 22.38 -15.90
CA PHE A 265 -10.55 22.79 -15.00
C PHE A 265 -10.81 21.76 -13.89
N ARG A 266 -10.93 20.47 -14.26
CA ARG A 266 -11.03 19.36 -13.31
C ARG A 266 -9.87 19.35 -12.32
N GLY A 267 -8.65 19.54 -12.80
CA GLY A 267 -7.45 19.59 -11.96
C GLY A 267 -7.50 20.73 -10.94
N ALA A 268 -7.92 21.92 -11.37
CA ALA A 268 -8.08 23.09 -10.50
C ALA A 268 -9.17 22.86 -9.44
N MET A 269 -10.36 22.41 -9.83
CA MET A 269 -11.48 22.15 -8.93
C MET A 269 -11.15 21.06 -7.89
N ASN A 270 -10.48 19.98 -8.30
CA ASN A 270 -10.09 18.91 -7.39
C ASN A 270 -8.98 19.33 -6.41
N ARG A 271 -8.11 20.27 -6.81
CA ARG A 271 -7.02 20.77 -5.96
C ARG A 271 -7.49 21.83 -4.96
N TRP A 272 -8.34 22.75 -5.40
CA TRP A 272 -8.71 23.95 -4.65
C TRP A 272 -10.09 23.85 -3.98
N GLY A 273 -11.03 23.11 -4.58
CA GLY A 273 -12.39 22.93 -4.04
C GLY A 273 -12.40 22.48 -2.58
N PRO A 274 -11.81 21.32 -2.23
CA PRO A 274 -11.78 20.84 -0.84
C PRO A 274 -10.97 21.71 0.11
N LYS A 275 -10.07 22.57 -0.40
CA LYS A 275 -9.26 23.47 0.42
C LYS A 275 -10.00 24.75 0.78
N ALA A 276 -10.72 25.32 -0.18
CA ALA A 276 -11.52 26.53 0.02
C ALA A 276 -12.84 26.19 0.74
N HIS A 277 -13.50 25.10 0.35
CA HIS A 277 -14.82 24.71 0.85
C HIS A 277 -14.90 23.20 1.15
N PRO A 278 -14.27 22.72 2.23
CA PRO A 278 -14.33 21.31 2.65
C PRO A 278 -15.77 20.84 2.96
N GLU A 279 -16.66 21.76 3.34
CA GLU A 279 -18.07 21.48 3.55
C GLU A 279 -18.79 21.11 2.25
N ALA A 280 -18.42 21.75 1.13
CA ALA A 280 -19.05 21.58 -0.18
C ALA A 280 -18.36 20.49 -1.03
N PHE A 281 -17.04 20.32 -0.90
CA PHE A 281 -16.25 19.49 -1.81
C PHE A 281 -15.40 18.43 -1.10
N PRO A 282 -15.30 17.20 -1.65
CA PRO A 282 -16.10 16.64 -2.74
C PRO A 282 -17.60 16.62 -2.43
N ALA A 283 -18.45 16.86 -3.41
CA ALA A 283 -19.89 17.00 -3.19
C ALA A 283 -20.53 15.70 -2.68
N TYR A 284 -21.71 15.82 -2.07
CA TYR A 284 -22.53 14.67 -1.72
C TYR A 284 -23.24 14.12 -2.95
N ARG A 285 -23.28 12.80 -3.05
CA ARG A 285 -24.09 12.05 -3.99
C ARG A 285 -25.56 12.10 -3.55
N PRO A 286 -26.50 11.85 -4.48
CA PRO A 286 -27.92 11.73 -4.13
C PRO A 286 -28.22 10.67 -3.06
N ASP A 287 -27.36 9.64 -2.92
CA ASP A 287 -27.48 8.59 -1.90
C ASP A 287 -26.89 8.96 -0.53
N GLY A 288 -26.37 10.18 -0.38
CA GLY A 288 -25.82 10.71 0.88
C GLY A 288 -24.32 10.43 1.11
N GLY A 289 -23.67 9.58 0.32
CA GLY A 289 -22.20 9.43 0.37
C GLY A 289 -21.48 10.59 -0.31
N ARG A 290 -20.20 10.86 0.01
CA ARG A 290 -19.41 11.83 -0.78
C ARG A 290 -18.87 11.19 -2.06
N TYR A 291 -18.77 11.98 -3.12
CA TYR A 291 -18.00 11.61 -4.31
C TYR A 291 -16.51 11.46 -3.97
N PRO A 292 -15.75 10.68 -4.76
CA PRO A 292 -14.32 10.48 -4.50
C PRO A 292 -13.45 11.73 -4.78
N GLN A 293 -13.95 12.67 -5.57
CA GLN A 293 -13.30 13.95 -5.89
C GLN A 293 -14.36 14.98 -6.35
N THR A 294 -13.99 16.25 -6.49
CA THR A 294 -14.90 17.34 -6.87
C THR A 294 -15.47 17.15 -8.28
N VAL A 295 -14.62 17.06 -9.30
CA VAL A 295 -15.01 16.79 -10.70
C VAL A 295 -14.44 15.44 -11.10
N LEU A 296 -15.30 14.46 -11.39
CA LEU A 296 -14.91 13.05 -11.49
C LEU A 296 -14.17 12.71 -12.80
N SER A 297 -14.50 13.39 -13.89
CA SER A 297 -13.98 13.13 -15.23
C SER A 297 -13.89 14.43 -16.03
N PRO A 298 -13.15 14.47 -17.16
CA PRO A 298 -13.14 15.61 -18.08
C PRO A 298 -14.35 15.65 -19.02
N THR A 299 -15.38 14.85 -18.74
CA THR A 299 -16.61 14.75 -19.56
C THR A 299 -17.80 15.15 -18.69
N PHE A 300 -18.07 16.45 -18.65
CA PHE A 300 -19.14 17.07 -17.89
C PHE A 300 -19.67 18.31 -18.61
N ASP A 301 -20.86 18.75 -18.22
CA ASP A 301 -21.46 20.02 -18.60
C ASP A 301 -21.73 20.85 -17.33
N VAL A 302 -21.93 22.15 -17.52
CA VAL A 302 -22.22 23.10 -16.44
C VAL A 302 -23.38 24.00 -16.85
N ASP A 303 -24.48 23.91 -16.11
CA ASP A 303 -25.63 24.77 -16.31
C ASP A 303 -25.74 25.80 -15.20
N LYS A 304 -25.84 27.08 -15.59
CA LYS A 304 -26.09 28.17 -14.65
C LYS A 304 -27.58 28.43 -14.50
N GLN A 305 -28.07 28.31 -13.27
CA GLN A 305 -29.45 28.63 -12.91
C GLN A 305 -29.50 29.78 -11.89
N TRP A 306 -30.55 30.60 -11.97
CA TRP A 306 -30.82 31.62 -10.95
C TRP A 306 -31.84 31.08 -9.95
N HIS A 307 -31.47 31.02 -8.68
CA HIS A 307 -32.36 30.60 -7.62
C HIS A 307 -33.12 31.80 -7.04
N PHE A 308 -34.44 31.67 -6.98
CA PHE A 308 -35.35 32.68 -6.41
C PHE A 308 -36.07 32.06 -5.21
N PRO A 309 -35.94 32.61 -3.99
CA PRO A 309 -36.54 32.01 -2.80
C PRO A 309 -38.09 32.08 -2.84
N ASP A 310 -38.73 30.99 -2.39
CA ASP A 310 -40.19 30.80 -2.42
C ASP A 310 -41.00 31.77 -1.55
N SER A 311 -40.36 32.53 -0.65
CA SER A 311 -41.08 33.46 0.23
C SER A 311 -40.39 34.81 0.38
N PHE A 312 -41.15 35.87 0.07
CA PHE A 312 -40.85 37.24 0.43
C PHE A 312 -40.92 37.40 1.95
N ARG A 313 -39.81 37.23 2.65
CA ARG A 313 -39.70 37.65 4.05
C ARG A 313 -38.69 38.80 4.14
N SER A 314 -39.19 39.97 4.53
CA SER A 314 -38.36 41.10 5.00
C SER A 314 -37.58 41.91 3.95
N GLY A 315 -38.16 42.17 2.77
CA GLY A 315 -37.72 43.26 1.89
C GLY A 315 -36.36 43.10 1.18
N TYR A 316 -35.70 41.96 1.34
CA TYR A 316 -34.52 41.55 0.58
C TYR A 316 -34.86 40.27 -0.19
N ILE A 317 -34.56 40.25 -1.50
CA ILE A 317 -34.62 39.03 -2.31
C ILE A 317 -33.19 38.53 -2.43
N ASP A 318 -32.88 37.41 -1.79
CA ASP A 318 -31.59 36.73 -1.93
C ASP A 318 -31.59 35.92 -3.24
N VAL A 319 -31.38 36.63 -4.36
CA VAL A 319 -31.20 36.00 -5.68
C VAL A 319 -29.74 35.64 -5.82
N TYR A 320 -29.45 34.36 -6.00
CA TYR A 320 -28.09 33.86 -6.20
C TYR A 320 -28.04 32.88 -7.36
N ALA A 321 -26.88 32.83 -8.01
CA ALA A 321 -26.60 31.83 -9.03
C ALA A 321 -26.31 30.47 -8.37
N VAL A 322 -26.75 29.41 -9.01
CA VAL A 322 -26.39 28.02 -8.73
C VAL A 322 -25.84 27.45 -10.03
N TYR A 323 -24.71 26.75 -9.95
CA TYR A 323 -24.14 26.01 -11.07
C TYR A 323 -24.40 24.53 -10.82
N GLU A 324 -25.12 23.91 -11.74
CA GLU A 324 -25.36 22.49 -11.78
C GLU A 324 -24.28 21.83 -12.64
N PHE A 325 -23.52 20.93 -12.04
CA PHE A 325 -22.56 20.10 -12.75
C PHE A 325 -23.20 18.76 -13.03
N GLU A 326 -23.19 18.34 -14.29
CA GLU A 326 -23.57 16.99 -14.69
C GLU A 326 -22.43 16.36 -15.47
N GLY A 327 -22.03 15.14 -15.13
CA GLY A 327 -20.95 14.47 -15.82
C GLY A 327 -21.06 12.97 -15.87
N ARG A 328 -20.17 12.39 -16.67
CA ARG A 328 -20.15 10.98 -17.02
C ARG A 328 -18.82 10.36 -16.63
N GLY A 329 -18.86 9.19 -16.00
CA GLY A 329 -17.70 8.41 -15.63
C GLY A 329 -16.81 9.01 -14.54
N TRP A 330 -15.74 8.27 -14.21
CA TRP A 330 -14.76 8.62 -13.20
C TRP A 330 -13.36 8.17 -13.64
N GLY A 331 -12.46 9.13 -13.72
CA GLY A 331 -11.09 8.95 -14.19
C GLY A 331 -10.81 9.75 -15.46
N HIS A 332 -9.77 9.37 -16.19
CA HIS A 332 -9.35 10.08 -17.41
C HIS A 332 -10.05 9.59 -18.68
N MET A 333 -10.82 8.50 -18.63
CA MET A 333 -11.67 8.03 -19.74
C MET A 333 -10.93 7.45 -20.95
N VAL A 334 -9.62 7.20 -20.87
CA VAL A 334 -8.78 6.76 -22.00
C VAL A 334 -8.40 5.29 -21.82
N GLY A 335 -8.48 4.50 -22.89
CA GLY A 335 -8.17 3.06 -22.84
C GLY A 335 -9.27 2.26 -22.16
N MET A 336 -8.91 1.34 -21.28
CA MET A 336 -9.86 0.39 -20.70
C MET A 336 -10.74 1.00 -19.61
N SER A 337 -12.07 0.84 -19.74
CA SER A 337 -13.01 1.05 -18.64
C SER A 337 -13.02 -0.16 -17.72
N GLN A 338 -12.75 0.00 -16.43
CA GLN A 338 -12.77 -1.12 -15.48
C GLN A 338 -14.18 -1.71 -15.33
N TYR A 339 -15.18 -0.86 -15.13
CA TYR A 339 -16.59 -1.30 -15.07
C TYR A 339 -17.10 -1.81 -16.42
N GLY A 340 -16.55 -1.32 -17.53
CA GLY A 340 -16.87 -1.82 -18.86
C GLY A 340 -16.26 -3.20 -19.13
N ALA A 341 -15.01 -3.43 -18.71
CA ALA A 341 -14.38 -4.75 -18.71
C ALA A 341 -15.17 -5.76 -17.86
N LYS A 342 -15.64 -5.33 -16.67
CA LYS A 342 -16.57 -6.14 -15.86
C LYS A 342 -17.85 -6.48 -16.63
N ALA A 343 -18.51 -5.49 -17.24
CA ALA A 343 -19.75 -5.70 -17.98
C ALA A 343 -19.55 -6.65 -19.18
N MET A 344 -18.46 -6.50 -19.93
CA MET A 344 -18.09 -7.41 -21.02
C MET A 344 -17.85 -8.84 -20.54
N ALA A 345 -17.16 -9.00 -19.41
CA ALA A 345 -16.93 -10.31 -18.79
C ALA A 345 -18.24 -10.95 -18.30
N GLU A 346 -19.15 -10.18 -17.71
CA GLU A 346 -20.49 -10.65 -17.33
C GLU A 346 -21.35 -11.05 -18.54
N ALA A 347 -21.11 -10.41 -19.69
CA ALA A 347 -21.70 -10.77 -20.98
C ALA A 347 -21.01 -11.96 -21.67
N GLY A 348 -19.96 -12.54 -21.07
CA GLY A 348 -19.28 -13.74 -21.55
C GLY A 348 -18.04 -13.49 -22.43
N SER A 349 -17.53 -12.26 -22.49
CA SER A 349 -16.28 -11.96 -23.19
C SER A 349 -15.08 -12.51 -22.40
N ASP A 350 -14.09 -13.07 -23.10
CA ASP A 350 -12.79 -13.38 -22.50
C ASP A 350 -11.90 -12.13 -22.38
N TYR A 351 -10.78 -12.24 -21.66
CA TYR A 351 -9.89 -11.11 -21.39
C TYR A 351 -9.20 -10.58 -22.65
N GLY A 352 -8.91 -11.44 -23.63
CA GLY A 352 -8.35 -11.02 -24.91
C GLY A 352 -9.32 -10.17 -25.72
N GLN A 353 -10.59 -10.54 -25.74
CA GLN A 353 -11.68 -9.76 -26.37
C GLN A 353 -11.89 -8.41 -25.68
N ILE A 354 -11.85 -8.39 -24.34
CA ILE A 354 -11.94 -7.15 -23.55
C ILE A 354 -10.79 -6.20 -23.91
N LEU A 355 -9.55 -6.69 -23.88
CA LEU A 355 -8.37 -5.87 -24.19
C LEU A 355 -8.38 -5.42 -25.65
N SER A 356 -8.72 -6.30 -26.59
CA SER A 356 -8.85 -5.98 -28.00
C SER A 356 -9.89 -4.89 -28.25
N HIS A 357 -11.00 -4.88 -27.51
CA HIS A 357 -12.02 -3.84 -27.63
C HIS A 357 -11.49 -2.46 -27.21
N TYR A 358 -10.85 -2.37 -26.04
CA TYR A 358 -10.38 -1.09 -25.49
C TYR A 358 -9.06 -0.58 -26.08
N TYR A 359 -8.24 -1.47 -26.62
CA TYR A 359 -6.94 -1.16 -27.20
C TYR A 359 -6.88 -1.40 -28.71
N SER A 360 -8.00 -1.18 -29.40
CA SER A 360 -8.11 -1.15 -30.87
C SER A 360 -7.50 -2.36 -31.60
N GLY A 361 -7.76 -3.56 -31.10
CA GLY A 361 -7.32 -4.82 -31.70
C GLY A 361 -6.07 -5.45 -31.09
N LEU A 362 -5.43 -4.79 -30.13
CA LEU A 362 -4.31 -5.40 -29.41
C LEU A 362 -4.79 -6.58 -28.56
N VAL A 363 -4.07 -7.70 -28.67
CA VAL A 363 -4.33 -8.91 -27.88
C VAL A 363 -3.12 -9.21 -26.99
N PRO A 364 -3.34 -9.92 -25.86
CA PRO A 364 -2.24 -10.40 -25.01
C PRO A 364 -1.27 -11.26 -25.80
N GLU A 365 0.03 -10.99 -25.63
CA GLU A 365 1.11 -11.80 -26.19
C GLU A 365 2.30 -11.88 -25.21
N PRO A 366 3.18 -12.88 -25.33
CA PRO A 366 4.34 -13.01 -24.46
C PRO A 366 5.29 -11.80 -24.55
N GLY A 367 5.64 -11.25 -23.39
CA GLY A 367 6.54 -10.10 -23.22
C GLY A 367 7.97 -10.48 -22.83
N ASP A 368 8.49 -11.60 -23.32
CA ASP A 368 9.76 -12.17 -22.87
C ASP A 368 10.93 -11.17 -22.92
N GLY A 369 11.62 -11.00 -21.79
CA GLY A 369 12.79 -10.14 -21.66
C GLY A 369 12.51 -8.62 -21.69
N ILE A 370 11.24 -8.19 -21.74
CA ILE A 370 10.87 -6.77 -21.68
C ILE A 370 10.93 -6.23 -20.25
N LEU A 371 10.43 -7.01 -19.30
CA LEU A 371 10.37 -6.64 -17.90
C LEU A 371 11.59 -7.19 -17.15
N PRO A 372 12.15 -6.45 -16.18
CA PRO A 372 13.17 -6.96 -15.27
C PRO A 372 12.56 -7.97 -14.30
N GLU A 373 13.41 -8.73 -13.60
CA GLU A 373 12.96 -9.63 -12.52
C GLU A 373 12.36 -8.85 -11.35
N THR A 374 13.00 -7.74 -10.97
CA THR A 374 12.59 -6.87 -9.87
C THR A 374 12.44 -5.42 -10.31
N ILE A 375 11.56 -4.69 -9.63
CA ILE A 375 11.32 -3.26 -9.80
C ILE A 375 11.42 -2.54 -8.46
N ALA A 376 11.71 -1.23 -8.49
CA ALA A 376 11.63 -0.37 -7.32
C ALA A 376 10.32 0.44 -7.31
N VAL A 377 9.41 0.11 -6.40
CA VAL A 377 8.15 0.83 -6.20
C VAL A 377 8.32 1.90 -5.11
N GLY A 378 8.10 3.16 -5.44
CA GLY A 378 8.09 4.25 -4.46
C GLY A 378 6.83 4.19 -3.62
N LEU A 379 6.97 3.76 -2.36
CA LEU A 379 5.87 3.68 -1.39
C LEU A 379 5.55 5.03 -0.78
N ASP A 380 6.58 5.77 -0.35
CA ASP A 380 6.45 7.10 0.21
C ASP A 380 7.77 7.90 0.11
N TRP A 381 7.67 9.23 0.20
CA TRP A 381 8.84 10.11 0.12
C TRP A 381 8.60 11.44 0.84
N LYS A 382 9.69 12.09 1.29
CA LYS A 382 9.72 13.28 2.17
C LYS A 382 9.44 12.99 3.64
N GLU A 383 9.44 11.72 4.01
CA GLU A 383 9.23 11.30 5.38
C GLU A 383 10.38 11.77 6.27
N LYS A 384 10.07 12.17 7.50
CA LYS A 384 11.10 12.53 8.49
C LYS A 384 11.53 11.33 9.31
N THR A 385 10.59 10.43 9.55
CA THR A 385 10.80 9.20 10.30
C THR A 385 9.87 8.14 9.74
N LEU A 386 10.32 6.88 9.71
CA LEU A 386 9.43 5.75 9.43
C LEU A 386 9.87 4.53 10.24
N ARG A 387 9.00 3.52 10.32
CA ARG A 387 9.27 2.25 10.99
C ARG A 387 8.83 1.10 10.12
N ILE A 388 9.72 0.13 9.94
CA ILE A 388 9.47 -1.12 9.21
C ILE A 388 9.47 -2.25 10.24
N SER A 389 8.47 -3.12 10.17
CA SER A 389 8.36 -4.30 11.03
C SER A 389 8.36 -5.57 10.17
N ALA A 390 8.74 -6.71 10.75
CA ALA A 390 8.70 -8.00 10.08
C ALA A 390 7.98 -9.03 10.94
N ASP A 391 7.25 -9.96 10.32
CA ASP A 391 6.59 -11.07 11.01
C ASP A 391 7.53 -12.28 11.28
N GLY A 392 8.78 -12.17 10.84
CA GLY A 392 9.83 -13.17 10.97
C GLY A 392 11.23 -12.56 10.93
N PRO A 393 12.27 -13.41 10.78
CA PRO A 393 13.64 -12.95 10.69
C PRO A 393 13.92 -12.19 9.38
N VAL A 394 14.86 -11.25 9.46
CA VAL A 394 15.30 -10.43 8.33
C VAL A 394 16.82 -10.29 8.31
N SER A 395 17.35 -9.97 7.15
CA SER A 395 18.68 -9.40 7.01
C SER A 395 18.63 -7.88 6.91
N VAL A 396 19.58 -7.20 7.54
CA VAL A 396 19.73 -5.74 7.46
C VAL A 396 20.98 -5.42 6.66
N VAL A 397 20.79 -4.71 5.55
CA VAL A 397 21.84 -4.35 4.60
C VAL A 397 22.00 -2.84 4.61
N VAL A 398 23.21 -2.36 4.90
CA VAL A 398 23.57 -0.93 4.94
C VAL A 398 24.60 -0.66 3.86
N ASP A 399 24.29 0.27 2.94
CA ASP A 399 25.17 0.64 1.82
C ASP A 399 25.74 -0.56 1.05
N GLY A 400 24.93 -1.61 0.88
CA GLY A 400 25.28 -2.84 0.19
C GLY A 400 26.00 -3.90 1.05
N GLN A 401 26.27 -3.62 2.33
CA GLN A 401 26.89 -4.55 3.27
C GLN A 401 25.86 -5.09 4.28
N THR A 402 25.73 -6.41 4.37
CA THR A 402 24.91 -7.04 5.41
C THR A 402 25.55 -6.83 6.79
N ILE A 403 24.84 -6.18 7.70
CA ILE A 403 25.28 -5.91 9.08
C ILE A 403 24.59 -6.80 10.11
N ALA A 404 23.43 -7.36 9.77
CA ALA A 404 22.69 -8.29 10.62
C ALA A 404 21.97 -9.33 9.76
N VAL A 405 21.88 -10.56 10.29
CA VAL A 405 21.14 -11.69 9.72
C VAL A 405 20.29 -12.31 10.83
N ASP A 406 19.21 -13.01 10.48
CA ASP A 406 18.27 -13.58 11.45
C ASP A 406 17.72 -12.53 12.45
N ALA A 407 17.73 -11.26 12.07
CA ALA A 407 17.39 -10.15 12.94
C ALA A 407 15.86 -10.04 13.08
N ILE A 408 15.38 -9.59 14.24
CA ILE A 408 13.95 -9.60 14.57
C ILE A 408 13.55 -8.23 15.12
N GLY A 409 12.32 -7.83 14.84
CA GLY A 409 11.69 -6.66 15.45
C GLY A 409 11.48 -5.51 14.47
N SER A 410 11.20 -4.34 15.04
CA SER A 410 10.81 -3.16 14.29
C SER A 410 11.95 -2.16 14.18
N TRP A 411 12.38 -1.93 12.94
CA TRP A 411 13.47 -1.05 12.59
C TRP A 411 12.96 0.37 12.37
N GLY A 412 13.49 1.31 13.12
CA GLY A 412 13.20 2.74 12.96
C GLY A 412 14.20 3.42 12.04
N PHE A 413 13.76 4.50 11.40
CA PHE A 413 14.58 5.30 10.51
C PHE A 413 14.28 6.79 10.75
N ALA A 414 15.31 7.63 10.65
CA ALA A 414 15.17 9.08 10.74
C ALA A 414 16.02 9.80 9.68
N TYR A 415 15.54 10.94 9.22
CA TYR A 415 16.29 11.82 8.32
C TYR A 415 17.29 12.68 9.10
N GLY A 416 18.59 12.54 8.79
CA GLY A 416 19.67 13.26 9.48
C GLY A 416 20.79 13.73 8.55
N GLY A 417 20.47 14.16 7.32
CA GLY A 417 21.47 14.39 6.25
C GLY A 417 21.82 13.12 5.45
N GLY A 418 21.15 12.02 5.80
CA GLY A 418 21.07 10.74 5.11
C GLY A 418 20.12 9.85 5.91
N VAL A 419 20.26 8.52 5.79
CA VAL A 419 19.45 7.56 6.53
C VAL A 419 20.08 7.26 7.88
N MET A 420 19.42 7.60 8.98
CA MET A 420 19.79 7.15 10.33
C MET A 420 19.02 5.88 10.65
N LEU A 421 19.73 4.78 10.92
CA LEU A 421 19.11 3.54 11.37
C LEU A 421 18.89 3.56 12.88
N ILE A 422 17.73 3.09 13.33
CA ILE A 422 17.39 2.98 14.75
C ILE A 422 16.98 1.52 14.99
N PRO A 423 17.89 0.68 15.53
CA PRO A 423 17.57 -0.72 15.79
C PRO A 423 16.47 -0.86 16.87
N PRO A 424 15.74 -1.98 16.90
CA PRO A 424 14.78 -2.25 17.96
C PRO A 424 15.48 -2.35 19.33
N GLU A 425 14.75 -2.02 20.40
CA GLU A 425 15.26 -2.10 21.77
C GLU A 425 15.70 -3.53 22.10
N GLY A 426 16.93 -3.69 22.62
CA GLY A 426 17.50 -5.00 22.94
C GLY A 426 18.15 -5.72 21.77
N PHE A 427 18.24 -5.11 20.58
CA PHE A 427 19.02 -5.62 19.46
C PHE A 427 20.49 -5.89 19.85
N GLY A 428 21.08 -6.96 19.32
CA GLY A 428 22.46 -7.37 19.65
C GLY A 428 22.62 -8.04 21.01
N LEU A 429 21.51 -8.35 21.71
CA LEU A 429 21.52 -9.06 23.00
C LEU A 429 20.75 -10.39 22.90
N PRO A 430 21.20 -11.45 23.59
CA PRO A 430 20.42 -12.67 23.71
C PRO A 430 19.14 -12.41 24.53
N PRO A 431 18.00 -13.02 24.18
CA PRO A 431 16.75 -12.80 24.87
C PRO A 431 16.78 -13.50 26.22
N THR A 432 16.19 -12.87 27.23
CA THR A 432 15.81 -13.54 28.47
C THR A 432 14.29 -13.48 28.64
N VAL A 433 13.72 -14.45 29.38
CA VAL A 433 12.28 -14.51 29.66
C VAL A 433 12.07 -14.25 31.15
N GLY A 434 11.44 -13.13 31.46
CA GLY A 434 11.12 -12.66 32.81
C GLY A 434 9.61 -12.57 33.07
N ASP A 435 9.24 -12.11 34.27
CA ASP A 435 7.85 -11.98 34.74
C ASP A 435 7.02 -13.26 34.54
N VAL A 436 7.66 -14.40 34.77
CA VAL A 436 7.06 -15.72 34.58
C VAL A 436 6.22 -16.07 35.80
N PRO A 437 4.91 -16.32 35.66
CA PRO A 437 4.09 -16.77 36.77
C PRO A 437 4.53 -18.18 37.20
N GLU A 438 4.64 -18.42 38.50
CA GLU A 438 5.02 -19.73 39.05
C GLU A 438 3.98 -20.82 38.68
N MET A 439 2.69 -20.44 38.74
CA MET A 439 1.56 -21.30 38.38
C MET A 439 0.46 -20.51 37.69
N ILE A 440 -0.20 -21.13 36.70
CA ILE A 440 -1.41 -20.60 36.07
C ILE A 440 -2.52 -21.66 36.16
N THR A 441 -3.72 -21.23 36.57
CA THR A 441 -4.91 -22.10 36.55
C THR A 441 -5.74 -21.78 35.31
N GLY A 442 -6.10 -22.81 34.55
CA GLY A 442 -6.99 -22.72 33.39
C GLY A 442 -8.19 -23.66 33.52
N THR A 443 -9.12 -23.59 32.59
CA THR A 443 -10.27 -24.51 32.51
C THR A 443 -10.11 -25.41 31.30
N SER A 444 -10.32 -26.72 31.48
CA SER A 444 -10.36 -27.70 30.39
C SER A 444 -11.34 -27.27 29.30
N GLY A 445 -10.91 -27.29 28.04
CA GLY A 445 -11.72 -26.83 26.91
C GLY A 445 -11.77 -25.32 26.72
N ARG A 446 -10.96 -24.54 27.45
CA ARG A 446 -10.75 -23.11 27.22
C ARG A 446 -9.27 -22.85 26.89
N SER A 447 -9.04 -21.81 26.12
CA SER A 447 -7.69 -21.33 25.83
C SER A 447 -7.02 -20.81 27.10
N LEU A 448 -5.73 -21.09 27.24
CA LEU A 448 -4.88 -20.63 28.32
C LEU A 448 -3.95 -19.53 27.80
N LEU A 449 -4.08 -18.33 28.36
CA LEU A 449 -3.21 -17.19 28.09
C LEU A 449 -2.02 -17.20 29.06
N VAL A 450 -0.82 -17.08 28.52
CA VAL A 450 0.43 -16.98 29.25
C VAL A 450 1.10 -15.67 28.88
N SER A 451 1.30 -14.78 29.85
CA SER A 451 2.04 -13.53 29.64
C SER A 451 3.41 -13.62 30.30
N VAL A 452 4.44 -13.18 29.58
CA VAL A 452 5.83 -13.04 30.06
C VAL A 452 6.45 -11.77 29.51
N THR A 453 7.60 -11.38 30.03
CA THR A 453 8.42 -10.31 29.47
C THR A 453 9.63 -10.91 28.75
N VAL A 454 9.94 -10.43 27.55
CA VAL A 454 11.15 -10.81 26.80
C VAL A 454 12.05 -9.59 26.69
N THR A 455 13.34 -9.71 26.99
CA THR A 455 14.25 -8.54 27.06
C THR A 455 14.82 -8.06 25.72
N ALA A 456 14.69 -8.87 24.67
CA ALA A 456 15.19 -8.56 23.34
C ALA A 456 14.21 -9.10 22.29
N PRO A 457 14.20 -8.56 21.06
CA PRO A 457 13.37 -9.07 19.99
C PRO A 457 13.74 -10.53 19.70
N ALA A 458 12.74 -11.39 19.66
CA ALA A 458 12.95 -12.82 19.55
C ALA A 458 11.77 -13.52 18.89
N ARG A 459 12.03 -14.70 18.30
CA ARG A 459 10.98 -15.65 18.00
C ARG A 459 10.62 -16.34 19.31
N VAL A 460 9.34 -16.34 19.65
CA VAL A 460 8.83 -16.94 20.89
C VAL A 460 7.83 -18.04 20.54
N ARG A 461 7.85 -19.14 21.29
CA ARG A 461 6.81 -20.17 21.26
C ARG A 461 6.54 -20.76 22.64
N LEU A 462 5.40 -21.43 22.75
CA LEU A 462 4.97 -22.18 23.92
C LEU A 462 4.99 -23.68 23.58
N VAL A 463 5.64 -24.48 24.42
CA VAL A 463 5.66 -25.94 24.36
C VAL A 463 4.96 -26.49 25.60
N VAL A 464 3.98 -27.35 25.40
CA VAL A 464 3.12 -27.90 26.44
C VAL A 464 3.51 -29.35 26.69
N PHE A 465 3.72 -29.69 27.95
CA PHE A 465 4.09 -31.04 28.39
C PHE A 465 3.02 -31.62 29.32
N ARG A 466 2.81 -32.93 29.19
CA ARG A 466 2.12 -33.75 30.19
C ARG A 466 3.06 -34.84 30.67
N GLY A 467 3.50 -34.76 31.92
CA GLY A 467 4.65 -35.53 32.38
C GLY A 467 5.91 -35.15 31.59
N ALA A 468 6.55 -36.13 30.95
CA ALA A 468 7.75 -35.92 30.12
C ALA A 468 7.44 -35.76 28.62
N GLN A 469 6.19 -35.94 28.19
CA GLN A 469 5.81 -35.90 26.78
C GLN A 469 5.39 -34.49 26.36
N VAL A 470 5.87 -34.02 25.21
CA VAL A 470 5.32 -32.85 24.52
C VAL A 470 3.96 -33.24 23.96
N VAL A 471 2.93 -32.48 24.32
CA VAL A 471 1.52 -32.75 23.95
C VAL A 471 0.92 -31.67 23.04
N ALA A 472 1.52 -30.48 23.02
CA ALA A 472 1.19 -29.40 22.09
C ALA A 472 2.37 -28.42 21.97
N GLU A 473 2.45 -27.70 20.86
CA GLU A 473 3.37 -26.57 20.69
C GLU A 473 2.72 -25.50 19.81
N THR A 474 3.04 -24.22 20.07
CA THR A 474 2.62 -23.12 19.21
C THR A 474 3.67 -22.88 18.12
N PRO A 475 3.28 -22.38 16.94
CA PRO A 475 4.25 -21.89 15.96
C PRO A 475 5.16 -20.81 16.57
N TRP A 476 6.39 -20.70 16.05
CA TRP A 476 7.27 -19.57 16.34
C TRP A 476 6.62 -18.28 15.86
N LYS A 477 6.68 -17.23 16.68
CA LYS A 477 6.24 -15.89 16.28
C LYS A 477 7.29 -14.86 16.66
N ALA A 478 7.64 -13.97 15.73
CA ALA A 478 8.47 -12.81 16.02
C ALA A 478 7.76 -11.89 17.03
N ARG A 479 8.53 -11.37 17.99
CA ARG A 479 8.06 -10.47 19.05
C ARG A 479 9.13 -9.41 19.30
N GLU A 480 8.67 -8.19 19.54
CA GLU A 480 9.50 -7.13 20.12
C GLU A 480 9.91 -7.49 21.55
N ALA A 481 10.90 -6.77 22.07
CA ALA A 481 11.15 -6.72 23.51
C ALA A 481 9.92 -6.17 24.25
N GLY A 482 9.74 -6.62 25.50
CA GLY A 482 8.64 -6.25 26.37
C GLY A 482 7.66 -7.40 26.62
N ARG A 483 6.42 -7.05 26.95
CA ARG A 483 5.41 -8.03 27.37
C ARG A 483 4.86 -8.81 26.17
N VAL A 484 5.01 -10.13 26.21
CA VAL A 484 4.54 -11.08 25.22
C VAL A 484 3.44 -11.96 25.79
N SER A 485 2.38 -12.13 25.02
CA SER A 485 1.29 -13.07 25.32
C SER A 485 1.29 -14.25 24.36
N LEU A 486 1.29 -15.45 24.92
CA LEU A 486 1.22 -16.74 24.23
C LEU A 486 -0.11 -17.40 24.59
N ILE A 487 -0.74 -18.05 23.62
CA ILE A 487 -2.03 -18.73 23.82
C ILE A 487 -1.84 -20.19 23.47
N TRP A 488 -2.13 -21.07 24.43
CA TRP A 488 -2.45 -22.46 24.15
C TRP A 488 -3.95 -22.59 23.98
N ASP A 489 -4.41 -23.19 22.89
CA ASP A 489 -5.84 -23.35 22.58
C ASP A 489 -6.58 -24.31 23.52
N GLY A 490 -5.85 -25.01 24.41
CA GLY A 490 -6.41 -25.99 25.33
C GLY A 490 -6.65 -27.35 24.67
N THR A 491 -5.94 -27.66 23.59
CA THR A 491 -6.03 -28.95 22.91
C THR A 491 -4.74 -29.79 23.04
N VAL A 492 -4.91 -31.11 23.00
CA VAL A 492 -3.84 -32.11 22.92
C VAL A 492 -4.20 -33.08 21.78
N ALA A 493 -3.34 -33.17 20.77
CA ALA A 493 -3.58 -34.00 19.58
C ALA A 493 -4.97 -33.76 18.93
N GLY A 494 -5.45 -32.51 18.90
CA GLY A 494 -6.73 -32.13 18.32
C GLY A 494 -7.97 -32.40 19.19
N ALA A 495 -7.80 -32.94 20.39
CA ALA A 495 -8.87 -33.14 21.37
C ALA A 495 -8.74 -32.18 22.56
N THR A 496 -9.82 -31.95 23.30
CA THR A 496 -9.79 -31.16 24.53
C THR A 496 -8.75 -31.70 25.52
N ALA A 497 -7.86 -30.82 25.99
CA ALA A 497 -6.87 -31.16 26.98
C ALA A 497 -7.56 -31.56 28.30
N PRO A 498 -7.36 -32.78 28.82
CA PRO A 498 -8.02 -33.22 30.03
C PRO A 498 -7.59 -32.42 31.27
N PRO A 499 -8.42 -32.32 32.31
CA PRO A 499 -8.05 -31.71 33.57
C PRO A 499 -6.78 -32.33 34.18
N GLY A 500 -6.04 -31.53 34.94
CA GLY A 500 -4.83 -31.95 35.65
C GLY A 500 -3.63 -31.05 35.39
N PRO A 501 -2.45 -31.46 35.89
CA PRO A 501 -1.23 -30.68 35.78
C PRO A 501 -0.57 -30.82 34.40
N TYR A 502 -0.06 -29.69 33.93
CA TYR A 502 0.75 -29.53 32.73
C TYR A 502 1.99 -28.73 33.08
N ARG A 503 3.07 -28.98 32.36
CA ARG A 503 4.27 -28.14 32.42
C ARG A 503 4.35 -27.37 31.11
N LEU A 504 4.48 -26.06 31.21
CA LEU A 504 4.62 -25.19 30.05
C LEU A 504 6.07 -24.73 29.97
N MET A 505 6.65 -24.76 28.78
CA MET A 505 7.95 -24.20 28.49
C MET A 505 7.77 -23.07 27.49
N ILE A 506 8.29 -21.89 27.82
CA ILE A 506 8.37 -20.78 26.89
C ILE A 506 9.79 -20.76 26.36
N GLU A 507 9.93 -20.79 25.05
CA GLU A 507 11.21 -20.65 24.37
C GLU A 507 11.25 -19.31 23.64
N ALA A 508 12.34 -18.58 23.81
CA ALA A 508 12.66 -17.37 23.06
C ALA A 508 14.03 -17.55 22.40
N ARG A 509 14.17 -17.18 21.12
CA ARG A 509 15.46 -17.21 20.41
C ARG A 509 15.61 -16.10 19.37
N ASN A 510 16.82 -15.60 19.23
CA ASN A 510 17.26 -14.70 18.16
C ASN A 510 18.66 -15.14 17.66
N ALA A 511 19.33 -14.30 16.88
CA ALA A 511 20.66 -14.61 16.33
C ALA A 511 21.74 -14.73 17.42
N GLU A 512 21.56 -14.03 18.53
CA GLU A 512 22.52 -13.90 19.62
C GLU A 512 22.40 -15.02 20.67
N GLY A 513 21.26 -15.71 20.73
CA GLY A 513 21.09 -16.87 21.60
C GLY A 513 19.64 -17.30 21.82
N SER A 514 19.45 -18.15 22.83
CA SER A 514 18.14 -18.67 23.21
C SER A 514 17.97 -18.73 24.72
N ALA A 515 16.74 -18.53 25.19
CA ALA A 515 16.33 -18.75 26.57
C ALA A 515 15.08 -19.63 26.63
N SER A 516 14.99 -20.44 27.68
CA SER A 516 13.82 -21.27 27.97
C SER A 516 13.46 -21.17 29.45
N VAL A 517 12.18 -21.02 29.76
CA VAL A 517 11.68 -21.02 31.14
C VAL A 517 10.47 -21.90 31.28
N PHE A 518 10.38 -22.59 32.41
CA PHE A 518 9.26 -23.47 32.73
C PHE A 518 8.32 -22.86 33.75
N LEU A 519 7.03 -23.14 33.59
CA LEU A 519 6.00 -22.85 34.59
C LEU A 519 4.98 -23.99 34.67
N THR A 520 4.22 -24.02 35.75
CA THR A 520 3.19 -25.03 35.97
C THR A 520 1.83 -24.50 35.53
N ALA A 521 1.06 -25.30 34.81
CA ALA A 521 -0.33 -25.02 34.52
C ALA A 521 -1.23 -26.13 35.10
N VAL A 522 -2.36 -25.75 35.68
CA VAL A 522 -3.37 -26.71 36.16
C VAL A 522 -4.69 -26.43 35.47
N LEU A 523 -5.17 -27.39 34.69
CA LEU A 523 -6.51 -27.32 34.09
C LEU A 523 -7.54 -27.91 35.04
N VAL A 524 -8.53 -27.11 35.44
CA VAL A 524 -9.71 -27.56 36.19
C VAL A 524 -10.81 -28.01 35.23
N GLY A 525 -11.65 -28.94 35.69
CA GLY A 525 -12.75 -29.52 34.91
C GLY A 525 -13.91 -28.56 34.64
#